data_AF-A0A941WIX4-F1
#
_entry.id   AF-A0A941WIX4-F1
#
_cell.length_a   1.000
_cell.length_b   1.000
_cell.length_c   1.000
_cell.angle_alpha   90.00
_cell.angle_beta   90.00
_cell.angle_gamma   90.00
#
_symmetry.space_group_name_H-M   'P 1'
#
loop_
_entity.id
_entity.type
_entity.pdbx_description
1 polymer ?
#
loop_
_entity_poly.entity_id
_entity_poly.type
_entity_poly.pdbx_seq_one_letter_code
_entity_poly.pdbx_strand_id
1 'polypeptide(L)'
;LFGLRDGSKIIIILLTVLFQVIVATRDAARAVDPGLYQVAVSAGSSRGRLLGQITLPAVLPELFTSLRIGVGTALAVLFIVEAYGTRAGIGYYILDAWSRIDYLEMYGGIVVISVVGAALFLAVDLLARRLCRWKEPS
;
A
#
# COMPACT_ATOMS: atom_id res chain seq x y z
N LEU A 1 -18.17 19.25 7.14
CA LEU A 1 -17.74 19.75 5.81
C LEU A 1 -16.29 19.34 5.62
N PHE A 2 -16.08 18.29 4.82
CA PHE A 2 -14.78 17.70 4.45
C PHE A 2 -13.89 18.77 3.81
N GLY A 3 -13.18 19.51 4.65
CA GLY A 3 -12.37 20.66 4.24
C GLY A 3 -11.11 20.21 3.50
N LEU A 4 -10.55 21.13 2.72
CA LEU A 4 -9.27 21.03 1.98
C LEU A 4 -8.13 20.34 2.77
N ARG A 5 -8.19 20.34 4.11
CA ARG A 5 -7.23 19.70 5.02
C ARG A 5 -7.30 18.16 5.04
N ASP A 6 -8.48 17.56 4.96
CA ASP A 6 -8.62 16.09 4.88
C ASP A 6 -8.42 15.61 3.43
N GLY A 7 -8.89 16.39 2.45
CA GLY A 7 -8.66 16.11 1.03
C GLY A 7 -7.18 16.09 0.65
N SER A 8 -6.38 17.03 1.15
CA SER A 8 -4.94 17.08 0.88
C SER A 8 -4.21 15.82 1.40
N LYS A 9 -4.55 15.36 2.61
CA LYS A 9 -4.02 14.12 3.19
C LYS A 9 -4.35 12.90 2.33
N ILE A 10 -5.60 12.81 1.88
CA ILE A 10 -6.07 11.72 1.00
C ILE A 10 -5.33 11.75 -0.35
N ILE A 11 -5.13 12.93 -0.95
CA ILE A 11 -4.43 13.08 -2.24
C ILE A 11 -2.97 12.61 -2.12
N ILE A 12 -2.28 12.94 -1.03
CA ILE A 12 -0.89 12.52 -0.82
C ILE A 12 -0.80 10.99 -0.70
N ILE A 13 -1.66 10.38 0.11
CA ILE A 13 -1.75 8.92 0.23
C ILE A 13 -2.07 8.28 -1.13
N LEU A 14 -3.04 8.85 -1.85
CA LEU A 14 -3.45 8.38 -3.18
C LEU A 14 -2.27 8.43 -4.16
N LEU A 15 -1.52 9.53 -4.20
CA LEU A 15 -0.37 9.68 -5.10
C LEU A 15 0.74 8.68 -4.77
N THR A 16 1.05 8.46 -3.49
CA THR A 16 2.04 7.46 -3.06
C THR A 16 1.63 6.05 -3.46
N VAL A 17 0.36 5.68 -3.21
CA VAL A 17 -0.16 4.35 -3.57
C VAL A 17 -0.25 4.18 -5.09
N LEU A 18 -0.71 5.20 -5.82
CA LEU A 18 -0.78 5.16 -7.28
C LEU A 18 0.59 4.94 -7.91
N PHE A 19 1.63 5.64 -7.44
CA PHE A 19 2.98 5.47 -7.96
C PHE A 19 3.50 4.04 -7.74
N GLN A 20 3.31 3.50 -6.53
CA GLN A 20 3.68 2.12 -6.20
C GLN A 20 2.93 1.10 -7.06
N VAL A 21 1.61 1.28 -7.26
CA VAL A 21 0.79 0.39 -8.09
C VAL A 21 1.23 0.42 -9.56
N ILE A 22 1.54 1.59 -10.10
CA ILE A 22 2.02 1.73 -11.50
C ILE A 22 3.36 1.02 -11.67
N VAL A 23 4.31 1.24 -10.75
CA VAL A 23 5.63 0.58 -10.78
C VAL A 23 5.47 -0.93 -10.66
N ALA A 24 4.65 -1.40 -9.72
CA ALA A 24 4.37 -2.82 -9.53
C ALA A 24 3.76 -3.47 -10.77
N THR A 25 2.80 -2.81 -11.41
CA THR A 25 2.17 -3.32 -12.63
C THR A 25 3.19 -3.41 -13.78
N ARG A 26 4.09 -2.43 -13.87
CA ARG A 26 5.15 -2.40 -14.89
C ARG A 26 6.19 -3.49 -14.66
N ASP A 27 6.66 -3.67 -13.43
CA ASP A 27 7.64 -4.70 -13.09
C ASP A 27 7.03 -6.10 -13.26
N ALA A 28 5.77 -6.26 -12.88
CA ALA A 28 5.04 -7.50 -13.13
C ALA A 28 4.79 -7.82 -14.59
N ALA A 29 4.50 -6.82 -15.42
CA ALA A 29 4.42 -7.00 -16.86
C ALA A 29 5.77 -7.40 -17.47
N ARG A 30 6.90 -7.03 -16.84
CA ARG A 30 8.26 -7.39 -17.27
C ARG A 30 8.72 -8.74 -16.72
N ALA A 31 8.21 -9.15 -15.56
CA ALA A 31 8.54 -10.41 -14.90
C ALA A 31 7.88 -11.63 -15.57
N VAL A 32 6.87 -11.43 -16.43
CA VAL A 32 6.28 -12.51 -17.22
C VAL A 32 7.30 -13.01 -18.26
N ASP A 33 7.71 -14.27 -18.11
CA ASP A 33 8.64 -14.93 -19.01
C ASP A 33 8.09 -14.97 -20.45
N PRO A 34 8.80 -14.42 -21.46
CA PRO A 34 8.38 -14.48 -22.86
C PRO A 34 8.22 -15.92 -23.38
N GLY A 35 8.87 -16.91 -22.77
CA GLY A 35 8.72 -18.34 -23.10
C GLY A 35 7.33 -18.89 -22.77
N LEU A 36 6.70 -18.47 -21.67
CA LEU A 36 5.31 -18.84 -21.33
C LEU A 36 4.33 -18.30 -22.38
N TYR A 37 4.62 -17.12 -22.92
CA TYR A 37 3.84 -16.52 -23.99
C TYR A 37 3.96 -17.32 -25.30
N GLN A 38 5.17 -17.78 -25.65
CA GLN A 38 5.40 -18.59 -26.85
C GLN A 38 4.70 -19.95 -26.78
N VAL A 39 4.73 -20.62 -25.62
CA VAL A 39 4.03 -21.91 -25.42
C VAL A 39 2.51 -21.73 -25.52
N ALA A 40 1.96 -20.69 -24.89
CA ALA A 40 0.51 -20.44 -24.90
C ALA A 40 -0.02 -19.98 -26.27
N VAL A 41 0.78 -19.23 -27.04
CA VAL A 41 0.46 -18.87 -28.43
C VAL A 41 0.51 -20.12 -29.33
N SER A 42 1.50 -20.99 -29.13
CA SER A 42 1.61 -22.27 -29.87
C SER A 42 0.45 -23.23 -29.56
N ALA A 43 -0.10 -23.15 -28.34
CA ALA A 43 -1.27 -23.91 -27.92
C ALA A 43 -2.62 -23.32 -28.41
N GLY A 44 -2.62 -22.23 -29.19
CA GLY A 44 -3.82 -21.65 -29.78
C GLY A 44 -4.66 -20.78 -28.83
N SER A 45 -4.09 -20.30 -27.72
CA SER A 45 -4.83 -19.43 -26.80
C SER A 45 -5.12 -18.05 -27.40
N SER A 46 -6.37 -17.59 -27.29
CA SER A 46 -6.76 -16.23 -27.66
C SER A 46 -6.13 -15.20 -26.72
N ARG A 47 -5.89 -13.98 -27.20
CA ARG A 47 -5.24 -12.89 -26.44
C ARG A 47 -5.90 -12.60 -25.08
N GLY A 48 -7.22 -12.76 -24.98
CA GLY A 48 -7.96 -12.59 -23.71
C GLY A 48 -7.72 -13.72 -22.71
N ARG A 49 -7.49 -14.95 -23.19
CA ARG A 49 -7.22 -16.12 -22.33
C ARG A 49 -5.79 -16.09 -21.78
N LEU A 50 -4.83 -15.64 -22.59
CA LEU A 50 -3.45 -15.36 -22.17
C LEU A 50 -3.39 -14.33 -21.02
N LEU A 51 -4.13 -13.22 -21.16
CA LEU A 51 -4.19 -12.17 -20.13
C LEU A 51 -4.78 -12.70 -18.81
N GLY A 52 -5.84 -13.50 -18.87
CA GLY A 52 -6.51 -14.03 -17.68
C GLY A 52 -5.79 -15.19 -16.99
N GLN A 53 -5.18 -16.12 -17.74
CA GLN A 53 -4.58 -17.35 -17.18
C GLN A 53 -3.09 -17.26 -16.89
N ILE A 54 -2.36 -16.34 -17.53
CA ILE A 54 -0.89 -16.27 -17.41
C ILE A 54 -0.48 -14.94 -16.80
N THR A 55 -0.92 -13.83 -17.38
CA THR A 55 -0.52 -12.49 -16.93
C THR A 55 -1.16 -12.12 -15.59
N LEU A 56 -2.47 -12.32 -15.42
CA LEU A 56 -3.17 -12.02 -14.16
C LEU A 56 -2.55 -12.71 -12.93
N PRO A 57 -2.37 -14.05 -12.91
CA PRO A 57 -1.81 -14.74 -11.73
C PRO A 57 -0.33 -14.41 -11.49
N ALA A 58 0.43 -14.06 -12.52
CA ALA A 58 1.81 -13.60 -12.36
C ALA A 58 1.89 -12.20 -11.75
N VAL A 59 0.96 -11.31 -12.13
CA VAL A 59 0.97 -9.89 -11.71
C VAL A 59 0.37 -9.67 -10.33
N LEU A 60 -0.64 -10.46 -9.94
CA LEU A 60 -1.28 -10.38 -8.62
C LEU A 60 -0.27 -10.35 -7.44
N PRO A 61 0.66 -11.32 -7.27
CA PRO A 61 1.54 -11.36 -6.10
C PRO A 61 2.47 -10.14 -6.00
N GLU A 62 2.88 -9.59 -7.14
CA GLU A 62 3.75 -8.41 -7.17
C GLU A 62 2.96 -7.14 -6.85
N LEU A 63 1.72 -7.02 -7.34
CA LEU A 63 0.79 -5.96 -6.94
C LEU A 63 0.58 -5.92 -5.42
N PHE A 64 0.38 -7.07 -4.77
CA PHE A 64 0.20 -7.11 -3.31
C PHE A 64 1.48 -6.77 -2.54
N THR A 65 2.65 -7.18 -3.04
CA THR A 65 3.94 -6.84 -2.44
C THR A 65 4.13 -5.32 -2.47
N SER A 66 3.86 -4.68 -3.60
CA SER A 66 3.97 -3.24 -3.74
C SER A 66 2.86 -2.49 -3.01
N LEU A 67 1.66 -3.05 -2.88
CA LEU A 67 0.59 -2.47 -2.06
C LEU A 67 0.98 -2.45 -0.58
N ARG A 68 1.61 -3.53 -0.08
CA ARG A 68 2.12 -3.61 1.29
C ARG A 68 3.19 -2.55 1.56
N ILE A 69 4.15 -2.39 0.65
CA ILE A 69 5.19 -1.35 0.73
C ILE A 69 4.55 0.05 0.62
N GLY A 70 3.59 0.21 -0.28
CA GLY A 70 2.86 1.46 -0.53
C GLY A 70 2.07 1.95 0.68
N VAL A 71 1.44 1.05 1.43
CA VAL A 71 0.69 1.42 2.64
C VAL A 71 1.63 1.88 3.75
N GLY A 72 2.75 1.18 3.97
CA GLY A 72 3.74 1.59 4.97
C GLY A 72 4.36 2.96 4.65
N THR A 73 4.72 3.18 3.39
CA THR A 73 5.26 4.47 2.93
C THR A 73 4.23 5.59 2.99
N ALA A 74 2.98 5.34 2.57
CA ALA A 74 1.91 6.34 2.66
C ALA A 74 1.60 6.72 4.11
N LEU A 75 1.62 5.76 5.04
CA LEU A 75 1.44 6.03 6.47
C LEU A 75 2.58 6.89 7.03
N ALA A 76 3.83 6.59 6.67
CA ALA A 76 4.99 7.38 7.08
C ALA A 76 4.93 8.82 6.54
N VAL A 77 4.56 8.99 5.27
CA VAL A 77 4.37 10.32 4.66
C VAL A 77 3.23 11.07 5.33
N LEU A 78 2.09 10.41 5.57
CA LEU A 78 0.95 11.00 6.28
C LEU A 78 1.37 11.49 7.66
N PHE A 79 2.13 10.69 8.41
CA PHE A 79 2.63 11.09 9.73
C PHE A 79 3.45 12.37 9.65
N ILE A 80 4.39 12.48 8.71
CA ILE A 80 5.21 13.68 8.53
C ILE A 80 4.35 14.90 8.18
N VAL A 81 3.37 14.71 7.28
CA VAL A 81 2.43 15.78 6.89
C VAL A 81 1.57 16.21 8.06
N GLU A 82 1.08 15.29 8.89
CA GLU A 82 0.29 15.64 10.07
C GLU A 82 1.11 16.33 11.13
N ALA A 83 2.35 15.87 11.34
CA ALA A 83 3.29 16.42 12.30
C ALA A 83 3.63 17.88 11.97
N TYR A 84 4.09 18.16 10.75
CA TYR A 84 4.61 19.49 10.41
C TYR A 84 3.65 20.36 9.59
N GLY A 85 2.76 19.75 8.80
CA GLY A 85 1.94 20.45 7.80
C GLY A 85 0.56 20.86 8.28
N THR A 86 0.08 20.35 9.42
CA THR A 86 -1.27 20.64 9.90
C THR A 86 -1.32 20.77 11.41
N ARG A 87 -2.21 21.64 11.92
CA ARG A 87 -2.52 21.73 13.36
C ARG A 87 -3.58 20.72 13.81
N ALA A 88 -3.59 19.52 13.20
CA ALA A 88 -4.55 18.48 13.54
C ALA A 88 -4.14 17.11 12.98
N GLY A 89 -4.25 16.09 13.82
CA GLY A 89 -3.86 14.72 13.51
C GLY A 89 -3.06 14.14 14.67
N ILE A 90 -2.81 12.84 14.59
CA ILE A 90 -2.05 12.14 15.63
C ILE A 90 -0.58 12.58 15.58
N GLY A 91 -0.05 12.83 14.38
CA GLY A 91 1.30 13.38 14.21
C GLY A 91 1.48 14.76 14.87
N TYR A 92 0.50 15.65 14.70
CA TYR A 92 0.50 16.96 15.37
C TYR A 92 0.40 16.81 16.89
N TYR A 93 -0.49 15.94 17.38
CA TYR A 93 -0.68 15.71 18.82
C TYR A 93 0.61 15.26 19.51
N ILE A 94 1.36 14.35 18.88
CA ILE A 94 2.66 13.89 19.40
C ILE A 94 3.66 15.05 19.49
N LEU A 95 3.73 15.90 18.46
CA LEU A 95 4.63 17.06 18.47
C LEU A 95 4.19 18.16 19.45
N ASP A 96 2.89 18.37 19.63
CA ASP A 96 2.34 19.32 20.61
C ASP A 96 2.67 18.86 22.03
N ALA A 97 2.46 17.58 22.34
CA ALA A 97 2.84 16.98 23.63
C ALA A 97 4.36 17.05 23.87
N TRP A 98 5.16 16.79 22.84
CA TRP A 98 6.63 16.96 22.91
C TRP A 98 7.02 18.40 23.22
N SER A 99 6.37 19.39 22.58
CA SER A 99 6.61 20.81 22.84
C SER A 99 6.18 21.26 24.24
N ARG A 100 5.20 20.57 24.85
CA ARG A 100 4.76 20.81 26.23
C ARG A 100 5.62 20.10 27.27
N ILE A 101 6.57 19.26 26.84
CA ILE A 101 7.38 18.40 27.71
C ILE A 101 6.47 17.40 28.47
N ASP A 102 5.28 17.11 27.93
CA ASP A 102 4.38 16.10 28.46
C ASP A 102 4.67 14.75 27.79
N TYR A 103 5.62 14.03 28.38
CA TYR A 103 6.04 12.73 27.86
C TYR A 103 4.91 11.68 27.97
N LEU A 104 4.00 11.81 28.92
CA LEU A 104 2.92 10.85 29.11
C LEU A 104 1.95 10.89 27.92
N GLU A 105 1.53 12.08 27.53
CA GLU A 105 0.71 12.29 26.34
C GLU A 105 1.44 11.90 25.04
N MET A 106 2.73 12.23 24.94
CA MET A 106 3.55 11.89 23.78
C MET A 106 3.63 10.37 23.58
N TYR A 107 3.93 9.60 24.62
CA TYR A 107 3.96 8.13 24.54
C TYR A 107 2.58 7.55 24.25
N GLY A 108 1.51 8.12 24.81
CA GLY A 108 0.13 7.75 24.48
C GLY A 108 -0.14 7.89 22.97
N GLY A 109 0.24 9.01 22.37
CA GLY A 109 0.12 9.23 20.93
C GLY A 109 0.93 8.24 20.09
N ILE A 110 2.17 7.92 20.51
CA ILE A 110 3.04 6.94 19.84
C ILE A 110 2.42 5.53 19.87
N VAL A 111 1.82 5.13 21.00
CA VAL A 111 1.14 3.84 21.11
C VAL A 111 -0.07 3.80 20.17
N VAL A 112 -0.89 4.86 20.15
CA VAL A 112 -2.06 4.94 19.28
C VAL A 112 -1.67 4.84 17.80
N ILE A 113 -0.68 5.61 17.34
CA ILE A 113 -0.26 5.55 15.92
C ILE A 113 0.37 4.19 15.58
N SER A 114 1.07 3.56 16.52
CA SER A 114 1.65 2.23 16.34
C SER A 114 0.56 1.16 16.20
N VAL A 115 -0.50 1.23 17.01
CA VAL A 115 -1.66 0.33 16.92
C VAL A 115 -2.43 0.54 15.61
N VAL A 116 -2.66 1.79 15.21
CA VAL A 116 -3.34 2.11 13.94
C VAL A 116 -2.50 1.64 12.75
N GLY A 117 -1.19 1.87 12.77
CA GLY A 117 -0.27 1.40 11.74
C GLY A 117 -0.24 -0.13 11.64
N ALA A 118 -0.17 -0.82 12.79
CA ALA A 118 -0.25 -2.27 12.85
C ALA A 118 -1.60 -2.80 12.33
N ALA A 119 -2.72 -2.17 12.71
CA ALA A 119 -4.05 -2.55 12.24
C ALA A 119 -4.20 -2.37 10.72
N LEU A 120 -3.72 -1.26 10.16
CA LEU A 120 -3.69 -1.02 8.71
C LEU A 120 -2.82 -2.05 7.99
N PHE A 121 -1.64 -2.34 8.54
CA PHE A 121 -0.73 -3.32 7.99
C PHE A 121 -1.35 -4.73 7.99
N LEU A 122 -1.99 -5.13 9.09
CA LEU A 122 -2.71 -6.39 9.21
C LEU A 122 -3.91 -6.46 8.27
N ALA A 123 -4.67 -5.36 8.11
CA ALA A 123 -5.79 -5.31 7.18
C ALA A 123 -5.33 -5.54 5.73
N VAL A 124 -4.20 -4.94 5.35
CA VAL A 124 -3.60 -5.10 4.02
C VAL A 124 -3.01 -6.50 3.85
N ASP A 125 -2.34 -7.04 4.87
CA ASP A 125 -1.82 -8.41 4.86
C ASP A 125 -2.97 -9.44 4.75
N LEU A 126 -4.09 -9.20 5.44
CA LEU A 126 -5.28 -10.06 5.36
C LEU A 126 -5.95 -9.97 3.99
N LEU A 127 -6.07 -8.77 3.41
CA LEU A 127 -6.55 -8.59 2.04
C LEU A 127 -5.64 -9.33 1.05
N ALA A 128 -4.33 -9.20 1.21
CA ALA A 128 -3.35 -9.91 0.40
C ALA A 128 -3.51 -11.42 0.52
N ARG A 129 -3.64 -11.97 1.73
CA ARG A 129 -3.86 -13.42 1.94
C ARG A 129 -5.18 -13.91 1.36
N ARG A 130 -6.25 -13.11 1.44
CA ARG A 130 -7.57 -13.47 0.89
C ARG A 130 -7.56 -13.51 -0.63
N LEU A 131 -6.85 -12.59 -1.28
CA LEU A 131 -6.82 -12.44 -2.74
C LEU A 131 -5.70 -13.27 -3.39
N CYS A 132 -4.59 -13.50 -2.71
CA CYS A 132 -3.50 -14.41 -3.11
C CYS A 132 -3.64 -15.83 -2.56
N ARG A 133 -4.84 -16.23 -2.11
CA ARG A 133 -5.11 -17.56 -1.54
C ARG A 133 -4.80 -18.74 -2.49
N TRP A 134 -4.56 -18.45 -3.76
CA TRP A 134 -4.15 -19.40 -4.79
C TRP A 134 -2.63 -19.71 -4.77
N LYS A 135 -1.85 -18.98 -3.98
CA LYS A 135 -0.42 -19.22 -3.77
C LYS A 135 -0.21 -20.01 -2.47
N GLU A 136 -0.77 -21.22 -2.42
CA GLU A 136 -0.22 -22.28 -1.57
C GLU A 136 0.81 -23.02 -2.41
N PRO A 137 2.13 -22.77 -2.26
CA PRO A 137 3.10 -23.80 -2.49
C PRO A 137 3.21 -24.63 -1.20
N SER A 138 2.77 -25.88 -1.29
CA SER A 138 3.27 -26.98 -0.47
C SER A 138 4.79 -27.02 -0.46
#